data_AF-A0A377BTJ6-F1
#
_entry.id   AF-A0A377BTJ6-F1
#
_cell.length_a   1.000
_cell.length_b   1.000
_cell.length_c   1.000
_cell.angle_alpha   90.00
_cell.angle_beta   90.00
_cell.angle_gamma   90.00
#
_symmetry.space_group_name_H-M   'P 1'
#
loop_
_entity.id
_entity.type
_entity.pdbx_description
1 polymer ?
#
loop_
_entity_poly.entity_id
_entity_poly.type
_entity_poly.pdbx_seq_one_letter_code
_entity_poly.pdbx_strand_id
1 'polypeptide(L)'
;MITSIRYRGFSFYYKDNDNKYKEIFDEILAYNFKTVKVLRNIDDTKVSLIDTKYGRYVFKVFAPKTKRNERFLKSFVKGDYYQNLIVETDRVRSAGLTFPNDFYFLAERKIFNYASVFIMLIEYVEGVELNDMRLFQKMLKQKLRLQWKNCMP
;
A
#
# COMPACT_ATOMS: atom_id res chain seq x y z
N MET A 1 11.32 -12.84 0.72
CA MET A 1 10.64 -13.76 1.67
C MET A 1 9.87 -12.96 2.71
N ILE A 2 8.57 -13.18 2.90
CA ILE A 2 7.78 -12.45 3.90
C ILE A 2 7.82 -13.13 5.27
N THR A 3 8.24 -12.39 6.29
CA THR A 3 8.23 -12.79 7.69
C THR A 3 6.96 -12.30 8.36
N SER A 4 6.31 -13.13 9.18
CA SER A 4 5.10 -12.77 9.94
C SER A 4 5.33 -12.94 11.43
N ILE A 5 5.10 -11.88 12.22
CA ILE A 5 5.24 -11.87 13.68
C ILE A 5 4.12 -11.06 14.34
N ARG A 6 3.99 -11.22 15.66
CA ARG A 6 3.26 -10.24 16.49
C ARG A 6 4.25 -9.18 16.99
N TYR A 7 3.98 -7.92 16.71
CA TYR A 7 4.85 -6.81 17.10
C TYR A 7 4.04 -5.57 17.50
N ARG A 8 4.30 -5.00 18.69
CA ARG A 8 3.64 -3.78 19.20
C ARG A 8 2.09 -3.81 19.14
N GLY A 9 1.48 -4.99 19.27
CA GLY A 9 0.03 -5.18 19.16
C GLY A 9 -0.52 -5.30 17.74
N PHE A 10 0.34 -5.46 16.73
CA PHE A 10 -0.01 -5.67 15.33
C PHE A 10 0.37 -7.10 14.89
N SER A 11 -0.39 -7.68 13.95
CA SER A 11 0.14 -8.67 13.04
C SER A 11 1.06 -7.94 12.06
N PHE A 12 2.36 -8.21 12.12
CA PHE A 12 3.37 -7.51 11.34
C PHE A 12 3.99 -8.45 10.31
N TYR A 13 3.83 -8.11 9.04
CA TYR A 13 4.36 -8.84 7.89
C TYR A 13 5.39 -7.96 7.21
N TYR A 14 6.61 -8.42 7.05
CA TYR A 14 7.69 -7.60 6.50
C TYR A 14 8.70 -8.44 5.73
N LYS A 15 9.35 -7.78 4.78
CA LYS A 15 10.21 -8.43 3.79
C LYS A 15 11.59 -8.79 4.36
N ASP A 16 12.08 -9.95 3.97
CA ASP A 16 13.44 -10.49 4.15
C ASP A 16 13.93 -10.57 5.60
N ASN A 17 13.01 -10.59 6.57
CA ASN A 17 13.32 -10.50 7.99
C ASN A 17 14.23 -9.29 8.34
N ASP A 18 14.16 -8.23 7.54
CA ASP A 18 15.05 -7.09 7.68
C ASP A 18 14.60 -6.19 8.83
N ASN A 19 15.50 -6.01 9.82
CA ASN A 19 15.22 -5.20 11.01
C ASN A 19 14.95 -3.73 10.68
N LYS A 20 15.40 -3.22 9.54
CA LYS A 20 15.12 -1.83 9.13
C LYS A 20 13.62 -1.53 9.10
N TYR A 21 12.79 -2.52 8.73
CA TYR A 21 11.34 -2.33 8.66
C TYR A 21 10.69 -2.27 10.04
N LYS A 22 11.28 -2.93 11.05
CA LYS A 22 10.85 -2.77 12.45
C LYS A 22 11.21 -1.38 12.96
N GLU A 23 12.42 -0.90 12.65
CA GLU A 23 12.88 0.43 13.04
C GLU A 23 12.00 1.54 12.43
N ILE A 24 11.73 1.48 11.12
CA ILE A 24 10.81 2.41 10.45
C ILE A 24 9.41 2.32 11.08
N PHE A 25 8.94 1.12 11.41
CA PHE A 25 7.63 0.94 12.02
C PHE A 25 7.56 1.54 13.43
N ASP A 26 8.60 1.36 14.26
CA ASP A 26 8.68 1.98 15.58
C ASP A 26 8.74 3.52 15.48
N GLU A 27 9.48 4.07 14.52
CA GLU A 27 9.49 5.52 14.22
C GLU A 27 8.09 6.02 13.83
N ILE A 28 7.36 5.27 12.99
CA ILE A 28 5.97 5.59 12.61
C ILE A 28 5.05 5.58 13.83
N LEU A 29 5.15 4.56 14.70
CA LEU A 29 4.31 4.46 15.91
C LEU A 29 4.62 5.58 16.92
N ALA A 30 5.89 6.01 16.99
CA ALA A 30 6.32 7.13 17.83
C ALA A 30 6.03 8.50 17.22
N TYR A 31 5.42 8.56 16.02
CA TYR A 31 5.25 9.79 15.23
C TYR A 31 6.57 10.54 14.95
N ASN A 32 7.69 9.80 14.96
CA ASN A 32 9.04 10.33 14.77
C ASN A 32 9.54 10.06 13.34
N PHE A 33 8.86 10.65 12.35
CA PHE A 33 9.25 10.54 10.95
C PHE A 33 9.00 11.85 10.21
N LYS A 34 9.82 12.11 9.19
CA LYS A 34 9.70 13.34 8.40
C LYS A 34 8.75 13.09 7.22
N THR A 35 7.66 13.86 7.15
CA THR A 35 6.78 13.87 5.97
C THR A 35 7.34 14.81 4.91
N VAL A 36 7.59 14.29 3.70
CA VAL A 36 8.05 15.08 2.55
C VAL A 36 6.87 15.67 1.78
N LYS A 37 5.85 14.85 1.51
CA LYS A 37 4.66 15.23 0.73
C LYS A 37 3.45 14.43 1.18
N VAL A 38 2.31 15.09 1.34
CA VAL A 38 1.02 14.41 1.53
C VAL A 38 0.46 14.06 0.16
N LEU A 39 0.23 12.77 -0.09
CA LEU A 39 -0.31 12.25 -1.36
C LEU A 39 -1.83 12.10 -1.31
N ARG A 40 -2.38 11.71 -0.15
CA ARG A 40 -3.82 11.64 0.10
C ARG A 40 -4.12 11.86 1.57
N ASN A 41 -5.14 12.63 1.88
CA ASN A 41 -5.62 12.84 3.24
C ASN A 41 -7.15 12.89 3.25
N ILE A 42 -7.77 11.74 3.44
CA ILE A 42 -9.23 11.60 3.62
C ILE A 42 -9.49 10.95 4.98
N ASP A 43 -10.73 11.02 5.46
CA ASP A 43 -11.08 10.63 6.83
C ASP A 43 -10.58 9.26 7.27
N ASP A 44 -10.65 8.26 6.37
CA ASP A 44 -10.34 6.86 6.66
C ASP A 44 -8.97 6.43 6.13
N THR A 45 -8.29 7.29 5.36
CA THR A 45 -7.05 6.95 4.64
C THR A 45 -6.12 8.15 4.57
N LYS A 46 -4.90 7.97 5.07
CA LYS A 46 -3.81 8.93 4.89
C LYS A 46 -2.66 8.25 4.14
N VAL A 47 -2.10 8.96 3.16
CA VAL A 47 -0.96 8.51 2.36
C VAL A 47 0.02 9.67 2.27
N SER A 48 1.26 9.41 2.65
CA SER A 48 2.34 10.40 2.65
C SER A 48 3.62 9.79 2.12
N LEU A 49 4.40 10.58 1.40
CA LEU A 49 5.81 10.31 1.17
C LEU A 49 6.58 10.68 2.44
N ILE A 50 7.28 9.73 3.03
CA ILE A 50 8.09 9.91 4.22
C ILE A 50 9.57 9.74 3.88
N ASP A 51 10.42 10.47 4.60
CA ASP A 51 11.87 10.35 4.55
C ASP A 51 12.34 9.61 5.79
N THR A 52 13.14 8.56 5.57
CA THR A 52 13.72 7.74 6.63
C THR A 52 15.23 7.68 6.42
N LYS A 53 15.99 7.21 7.41
CA LYS A 53 17.42 6.95 7.23
C LYS A 53 17.75 5.91 6.13
N TYR A 54 16.76 5.12 5.71
CA TYR A 54 16.89 4.11 4.65
C TYR A 54 16.36 4.58 3.29
N GLY A 55 16.09 5.89 3.15
CA GLY A 55 15.52 6.48 1.95
C GLY A 55 14.04 6.80 2.08
N ARG A 56 13.44 7.14 0.93
CA ARG A 56 12.06 7.62 0.84
C ARG A 56 11.10 6.49 0.57
N TYR A 57 9.96 6.53 1.25
CA TYR A 57 8.92 5.50 1.15
C TYR A 57 7.54 6.11 1.07
N VAL A 58 6.61 5.41 0.42
CA VAL A 58 5.19 5.74 0.52
C VAL A 58 4.63 5.06 1.76
N PHE A 59 4.27 5.87 2.75
CA PHE A 59 3.58 5.46 3.96
C PHE A 59 2.07 5.61 3.76
N LYS A 60 1.32 4.53 4.01
CA LYS A 60 -0.14 4.52 3.94
C LYS A 60 -0.74 3.96 5.22
N VAL A 61 -1.63 4.72 5.84
CA VAL A 61 -2.44 4.27 6.98
C VAL A 61 -3.91 4.36 6.61
N PHE A 62 -4.69 3.33 6.92
CA PHE A 62 -6.13 3.36 6.75
C PHE A 62 -6.88 2.64 7.88
N ALA A 63 -8.02 3.21 8.25
CA ALA A 63 -8.90 2.72 9.32
C ALA A 63 -10.34 2.63 8.76
N PRO A 64 -10.86 1.43 8.45
CA PRO A 64 -12.12 1.28 7.75
C PRO A 64 -13.31 1.85 8.56
N LYS A 65 -14.07 2.80 7.98
CA LYS A 65 -15.32 3.29 8.57
C LYS A 65 -16.45 2.24 8.45
N THR A 66 -17.22 2.14 9.52
CA THR A 66 -18.34 1.23 9.83
C THR A 66 -19.53 1.32 8.86
N LYS A 67 -19.44 0.83 7.60
CA LYS A 67 -20.63 0.27 6.91
C LYS A 67 -20.67 -1.24 7.22
N ARG A 68 -21.35 -1.54 8.32
CA ARG A 68 -20.97 -2.54 9.34
C ARG A 68 -21.16 -4.03 8.97
N ASN A 69 -22.04 -4.39 8.02
CA ASN A 69 -22.39 -5.81 7.79
C ASN A 69 -22.15 -6.31 6.34
N GLU A 70 -22.40 -5.48 5.33
CA GLU A 70 -22.31 -5.89 3.91
C GLU A 70 -20.86 -6.02 3.40
N ARG A 71 -19.98 -5.11 3.86
CA ARG A 71 -18.53 -5.20 3.59
C ARG A 71 -17.86 -6.29 4.43
N PHE A 72 -18.44 -6.59 5.60
CA PHE A 72 -18.00 -7.63 6.53
C PHE A 72 -18.25 -9.03 5.97
N LEU A 73 -19.43 -9.28 5.37
CA LEU A 73 -19.72 -10.54 4.66
C LEU A 73 -18.77 -10.74 3.46
N LYS A 74 -18.42 -9.65 2.76
CA LYS A 74 -17.46 -9.70 1.65
C LYS A 74 -15.99 -9.83 2.10
N SER A 75 -15.62 -9.35 3.29
CA SER A 75 -14.26 -9.53 3.84
C SER A 75 -14.05 -10.88 4.50
N PHE A 76 -15.11 -11.50 5.03
CA PHE A 76 -15.06 -12.88 5.53
C PHE A 76 -14.88 -13.90 4.40
N VAL A 77 -15.40 -13.59 3.20
CA VAL A 77 -15.20 -14.39 1.96
C VAL A 77 -13.86 -14.07 1.26
N LYS A 78 -13.24 -12.90 1.52
CA LYS A 78 -11.97 -12.44 0.91
C LYS A 78 -10.79 -12.40 1.89
N GLY A 79 -10.66 -13.42 2.74
CA GLY A 79 -9.60 -13.50 3.77
C GLY A 79 -8.24 -12.93 3.35
N ASP A 80 -7.57 -12.30 4.32
CA ASP A 80 -6.16 -11.90 4.27
C ASP A 80 -5.71 -11.09 3.02
N TYR A 81 -6.61 -10.31 2.38
CA TYR A 81 -6.30 -9.60 1.12
C TYR A 81 -4.95 -8.88 1.10
N TYR A 82 -4.64 -8.06 2.11
CA TYR A 82 -3.38 -7.31 2.14
C TYR A 82 -2.18 -8.17 2.50
N GLN A 83 -2.37 -9.24 3.27
CA GLN A 83 -1.34 -10.24 3.53
C GLN A 83 -1.03 -11.03 2.24
N ASN A 84 -2.06 -11.46 1.51
CA ASN A 84 -1.89 -12.10 0.21
C ASN A 84 -1.24 -11.15 -0.79
N LEU A 85 -1.59 -9.85 -0.74
CA LEU A 85 -0.99 -8.83 -1.59
C LEU A 85 0.53 -8.71 -1.34
N ILE A 86 0.99 -8.64 -0.08
CA ILE A 86 2.43 -8.55 0.20
C ILE A 86 3.17 -9.84 -0.20
N VAL A 87 2.56 -11.01 0.01
CA VAL A 87 3.15 -12.30 -0.38
C VAL A 87 3.24 -12.45 -1.90
N GLU A 88 2.16 -12.16 -2.64
CA GLU A 88 2.18 -12.22 -4.11
C GLU A 88 3.08 -11.15 -4.70
N THR A 89 3.16 -9.95 -4.11
CA THR A 89 4.12 -8.91 -4.53
C THR A 89 5.55 -9.40 -4.37
N ASP A 90 5.92 -9.99 -3.22
CA ASP A 90 7.23 -10.58 -2.99
C ASP A 90 7.56 -11.68 -4.01
N ARG A 91 6.57 -12.53 -4.34
CA ARG A 91 6.69 -13.59 -5.34
C ARG A 91 6.98 -13.04 -6.73
N VAL A 92 6.20 -12.08 -7.23
CA VAL A 92 6.40 -11.51 -8.58
C VAL A 92 7.70 -10.72 -8.66
N ARG A 93 8.09 -9.99 -7.60
CA ARG A 93 9.38 -9.28 -7.53
C ARG A 93 10.56 -10.25 -7.57
N SER A 94 10.46 -11.37 -6.84
CA SER A 94 11.48 -12.44 -6.86
C SER A 94 11.61 -13.11 -8.23
N ALA A 95 10.57 -13.06 -9.06
CA ALA A 95 10.59 -13.52 -10.46
C ALA A 95 11.17 -12.48 -11.44
N GLY A 96 11.67 -11.33 -10.96
CA GLY A 96 12.28 -10.27 -11.77
C GLY A 96 11.29 -9.25 -12.34
N LEU A 97 10.01 -9.30 -11.97
CA LEU A 97 9.04 -8.30 -12.40
C LEU A 97 9.24 -7.00 -11.62
N THR A 98 9.33 -5.87 -12.32
CA THR A 98 9.53 -4.54 -11.71
C THR A 98 8.22 -3.79 -11.44
N PHE A 99 7.09 -4.34 -11.90
CA PHE A 99 5.74 -3.83 -11.68
C PHE A 99 4.85 -4.95 -11.11
N PRO A 100 4.04 -4.70 -10.06
CA PRO A 100 3.79 -3.42 -9.39
C PRO A 100 4.92 -2.98 -8.44
N ASN A 101 4.78 -1.76 -7.87
CA ASN A 101 5.66 -1.24 -6.81
C ASN A 101 5.83 -2.27 -5.68
N ASP A 102 7.04 -2.34 -5.13
CA ASP A 102 7.34 -3.26 -4.04
C ASP A 102 6.57 -2.90 -2.75
N PHE A 103 6.27 -3.92 -1.96
CA PHE A 103 5.50 -3.81 -0.73
C PHE A 103 6.34 -4.34 0.44
N TYR A 104 6.86 -3.42 1.25
CA TYR A 104 7.92 -3.74 2.21
C TYR A 104 7.41 -4.25 3.55
N PHE A 105 6.35 -3.64 4.09
CA PHE A 105 5.68 -4.18 5.27
C PHE A 105 4.20 -3.85 5.30
N LEU A 106 3.44 -4.72 5.99
CA LEU A 106 2.06 -4.55 6.42
C LEU A 106 1.98 -4.77 7.93
N ALA A 107 1.44 -3.79 8.66
CA ALA A 107 1.05 -3.95 10.06
C ALA A 107 -0.47 -3.84 10.18
N GLU A 108 -1.11 -4.87 10.71
CA GLU A 108 -2.56 -4.92 10.92
C GLU A 108 -2.87 -5.03 12.41
N ARG A 109 -3.63 -4.08 12.95
CA ARG A 109 -4.17 -4.18 14.31
C ARG A 109 -5.61 -4.65 14.27
N LYS A 110 -5.87 -5.81 14.86
CA LYS A 110 -7.23 -6.34 15.05
C LYS A 110 -7.75 -5.95 16.44
N ILE A 111 -8.97 -5.42 16.52
CA ILE A 111 -9.72 -5.27 17.77
C ILE A 111 -10.85 -6.30 17.69
N PHE A 112 -10.83 -7.31 18.57
CA PHE A 112 -11.60 -8.55 18.40
C PHE A 112 -11.31 -9.22 17.04
N ASN A 113 -12.35 -9.46 16.22
CA ASN A 113 -12.24 -10.01 14.86
C ASN A 113 -12.16 -8.92 13.77
N TYR A 114 -12.04 -7.64 14.14
CA TYR A 114 -12.07 -6.52 13.19
C TYR A 114 -10.69 -5.93 12.99
N ALA A 115 -10.23 -5.85 11.73
CA ALA A 115 -9.05 -5.06 11.40
C ALA A 115 -9.37 -3.56 11.60
N SER A 116 -8.85 -3.01 12.69
CA SER A 116 -9.12 -1.64 13.14
C SER A 116 -8.29 -0.61 12.38
N VAL A 117 -7.04 -0.97 12.07
CA VAL A 117 -6.04 -0.09 11.47
C VAL A 117 -5.06 -0.94 10.69
N PHE A 118 -4.69 -0.44 9.52
CA PHE A 118 -3.64 -1.00 8.69
C PHE A 118 -2.61 0.07 8.39
N ILE A 119 -1.34 -0.32 8.48
CA ILE A 119 -0.17 0.53 8.23
C ILE A 119 0.67 -0.19 7.19
N MET A 120 1.02 0.50 6.11
CA MET A 120 1.77 -0.04 4.99
C MET A 120 2.97 0.83 4.65
N LEU A 121 4.06 0.18 4.26
CA LEU A 121 5.24 0.81 3.67
C LEU A 121 5.45 0.25 2.26
N ILE A 122 5.43 1.13 1.28
CA ILE A 122 5.46 0.80 -0.15
C ILE A 122 6.64 1.52 -0.80
N GLU A 123 7.20 0.91 -1.85
CA GLU A 123 8.20 1.52 -2.72
C GLU A 123 7.72 2.87 -3.26
N TYR A 124 8.55 3.88 -3.03
CA TYR A 124 8.44 5.15 -3.71
C TYR A 124 9.19 5.05 -5.04
N VAL A 125 8.47 5.26 -6.14
CA VAL A 125 9.05 5.38 -7.47
C VAL A 125 9.20 6.86 -7.78
N GLU A 126 10.43 7.29 -7.99
CA GLU A 126 10.72 8.67 -8.38
C GLU A 126 10.21 8.96 -9.79
N GLY A 127 9.53 10.09 -9.95
CA GLY A 127 8.99 10.50 -11.24
C GLY A 127 7.73 11.36 -11.14
N VAL A 128 7.17 11.65 -12.31
CA VAL A 128 5.91 12.37 -12.46
C VAL A 128 4.79 11.35 -12.67
N GLU A 129 3.68 11.52 -11.96
CA GLU A 129 2.50 10.66 -12.16
C GLU A 129 2.05 10.70 -13.62
N LEU A 130 1.64 9.56 -14.18
CA LEU A 130 1.15 9.47 -15.56
C LEU A 130 -0.01 10.44 -15.83
N ASN A 131 -0.81 10.73 -14.81
CA ASN A 131 -1.92 11.68 -14.91
C ASN A 131 -1.43 13.13 -15.16
N ASP A 132 -0.26 13.48 -14.66
CA ASP A 132 0.32 14.83 -14.77
C ASP A 132 1.18 15.00 -16.04
N MET A 133 1.47 13.91 -16.75
CA MET A 133 2.13 13.96 -18.05
C MET A 133 1.16 14.49 -19.13
N ARG A 134 1.23 15.80 -19.40
CA ARG A 134 0.39 16.52 -20.38
C ARG A 134 0.35 15.86 -21.77
N LEU A 135 1.47 15.29 -22.24
CA LEU A 135 1.55 14.62 -23.54
C LEU A 135 0.80 13.28 -23.53
N PHE A 136 0.98 12.50 -22.47
CA PHE A 136 0.38 11.18 -22.30
C PHE A 136 -1.14 11.27 -22.18
N GLN A 137 -1.66 12.30 -21.48
CA GLN A 137 -3.09 12.60 -21.39
C GLN A 137 -3.77 12.69 -22.76
N LYS A 138 -3.19 13.40 -23.74
CA LYS A 138 -3.79 13.56 -25.08
C LYS A 138 -3.71 12.25 -25.88
N MET A 139 -2.53 11.64 -25.95
CA MET A 139 -2.33 10.38 -26.69
C MET A 139 -3.15 9.23 -26.12
N LEU A 140 -3.18 9.05 -24.80
CA LEU A 140 -3.92 7.98 -24.15
C LEU A 140 -5.43 8.18 -24.35
N LYS A 141 -5.96 9.40 -24.17
CA LYS A 141 -7.38 9.69 -24.45
C LYS A 141 -7.74 9.40 -25.91
N GLN A 142 -6.85 9.71 -26.84
CA GLN A 142 -7.06 9.45 -28.27
C GLN A 142 -7.01 7.95 -28.59
N LYS A 143 -6.05 7.21 -28.03
CA LYS A 143 -5.91 5.75 -28.19
C LYS A 143 -7.06 4.99 -27.55
N LEU A 144 -7.49 5.38 -26.35
CA LEU A 144 -8.68 4.84 -25.68
C LEU A 144 -9.95 5.13 -26.48
N ARG A 145 -10.11 6.36 -27.01
CA ARG A 145 -11.25 6.69 -27.90
C ARG A 145 -11.27 5.83 -29.17
N LEU A 146 -10.11 5.59 -29.79
CA LEU A 146 -9.98 4.74 -30.98
C LEU A 146 -10.33 3.28 -30.66
N GLN A 147 -9.79 2.72 -29.57
CA GLN A 147 -10.16 1.36 -29.16
C GLN A 147 -11.64 1.24 -28.77
N TRP A 148 -12.20 2.24 -28.10
CA TRP A 148 -13.61 2.25 -27.73
C TRP A 148 -14.54 2.31 -28.96
N LYS A 149 -14.16 3.07 -29.99
CA LYS A 149 -14.89 3.10 -31.27
C LYS A 149 -14.80 1.78 -32.03
N ASN A 150 -13.68 1.06 -31.93
CA ASN A 150 -13.49 -0.23 -32.58
C ASN A 150 -14.14 -1.40 -31.82
N CYS A 151 -14.54 -1.19 -30.56
CA CYS A 151 -15.22 -2.18 -29.71
C CYS A 151 -16.73 -1.91 -29.55
N MET A 152 -17.27 -0.86 -30.16
CA MET A 152 -18.71 -0.66 -30.27
C MET A 152 -19.17 -1.18 -31.63
N PRO A 153 -20.19 -2.06 -31.68
CA PRO A 153 -20.78 -2.55 -32.93
C PRO A 153 -21.42 -1.44 -33.76
#